data_AF-A0A7K8CN93-F1
#
_entry.id   AF-A0A7K8CN93-F1
#
_cell.length_a   1.000
_cell.length_b   1.000
_cell.length_c   1.000
_cell.angle_alpha   90.00
_cell.angle_beta   90.00
_cell.angle_gamma   90.00
#
_symmetry.space_group_name_H-M   'P 1'
#
loop_
_entity.id
_entity.type
_entity.pdbx_description
1 polymer ?
#
loop_
_entity_poly.entity_id
_entity_poly.type
_entity_poly.pdbx_seq_one_letter_code
_entity_poly.pdbx_strand_id
1 'polypeptide(L)'
;MSKEMQELQKQWHSVIQTIHSNANVVAFMNSRVGQYLDDHPFVALSLLMFVAVSAIPVAFFLVFVVTTAVMACIGVIVMEGVVIAIGGIALLCVLCALGALSLGVSGVLSVSYVALSTLVNYWCASRDQIRKQDVNGSLPQKKPGLDVSASTGKSE
;
A
#
# COMPACT_ATOMS: atom_id res chain seq x y z
N MET A 1 51.58 39.76 -23.80
CA MET A 1 50.52 38.83 -24.26
C MET A 1 50.79 37.48 -23.60
N SER A 2 49.91 36.97 -22.73
CA SER A 2 50.11 35.70 -22.02
C SER A 2 49.96 34.50 -22.97
N LYS A 3 50.73 33.43 -22.74
CA LYS A 3 50.67 32.19 -23.55
C LYS A 3 49.26 31.59 -23.62
N GLU A 4 48.52 31.66 -22.51
CA GLU A 4 47.10 31.31 -22.40
C GLU A 4 46.22 32.01 -23.44
N MET A 5 46.47 33.29 -23.71
CA MET A 5 45.69 34.07 -24.68
C MET A 5 45.96 33.60 -26.11
N GLN A 6 47.17 33.13 -26.40
CA GLN A 6 47.51 32.54 -27.71
C GLN A 6 46.91 31.14 -27.89
N GLU A 7 46.80 30.35 -26.83
CA GLU A 7 46.13 29.04 -26.88
C GLU A 7 44.62 29.18 -27.08
N LEU A 8 43.96 30.09 -26.35
CA LEU A 8 42.54 30.40 -26.56
C LEU A 8 42.28 30.90 -27.99
N GLN A 9 43.17 31.73 -28.54
CA GLN A 9 43.10 32.17 -29.94
C GLN A 9 43.22 31.01 -30.93
N LYS A 10 44.16 30.08 -30.71
CA LYS A 10 44.30 28.87 -31.54
C LYS A 10 43.08 27.96 -31.46
N GLN A 11 42.55 27.75 -30.25
CA GLN A 11 41.34 26.95 -30.06
C GLN A 11 40.13 27.63 -30.72
N TRP A 12 39.98 28.95 -30.59
CA TRP A 12 38.93 29.71 -31.26
C TRP A 12 39.01 29.57 -32.78
N HIS A 13 40.20 29.72 -33.36
CA HIS A 13 40.39 29.54 -34.80
C HIS A 13 40.04 28.12 -35.24
N SER A 14 40.48 27.11 -34.48
CA SER A 14 40.13 25.72 -34.76
C SER A 14 38.62 25.50 -34.74
N VAL A 15 37.92 26.03 -33.74
CA VAL A 15 36.46 25.91 -33.61
C VAL A 15 35.75 26.62 -34.76
N ILE A 16 36.18 27.84 -35.14
CA ILE A 16 35.63 28.56 -36.30
C ILE A 16 35.79 27.74 -37.57
N GLN A 17 36.94 27.11 -37.74
CA GLN A 17 37.28 26.34 -38.93
C GLN A 17 36.46 25.05 -39.00
N THR A 18 36.20 24.40 -37.87
CA THR A 18 35.30 23.25 -37.76
C THR A 18 33.84 23.61 -38.03
N ILE A 19 33.38 24.79 -37.59
CA ILE A 19 32.01 25.25 -37.86
C ILE A 19 31.83 25.57 -39.34
N HIS A 20 32.82 26.19 -39.98
CA HIS A 20 32.76 26.53 -41.41
C HIS A 20 32.90 25.31 -42.34
N SER A 21 33.60 24.25 -41.90
CA SER A 21 33.71 23.00 -42.66
C SER A 21 32.50 22.07 -42.51
N ASN A 22 31.59 22.37 -41.57
CA ASN A 22 30.40 21.55 -41.34
C ASN A 22 29.36 21.78 -42.43
N ALA A 23 29.04 20.72 -43.18
CA ALA A 23 28.06 20.76 -44.27
C ALA A 23 26.67 21.24 -43.82
N ASN A 24 26.27 20.99 -42.56
CA ASN A 24 24.99 21.47 -42.01
C ASN A 24 24.94 22.99 -41.85
N VAL A 25 26.06 23.62 -41.44
CA VAL A 25 26.13 25.07 -41.27
C VAL A 25 26.12 25.75 -42.63
N VAL A 26 26.84 25.19 -43.60
CA VAL A 26 26.87 25.65 -45.00
C VAL A 26 25.51 25.49 -45.67
N ALA A 27 24.77 24.42 -45.38
CA ALA A 27 23.41 24.21 -45.87
C ALA A 27 22.42 25.22 -45.27
N PHE A 28 22.59 25.58 -44.00
CA PHE A 28 21.77 26.60 -43.35
C PHE A 28 22.04 28.01 -43.91
N MET A 29 23.30 28.33 -44.19
CA MET A 29 23.70 29.61 -44.80
C MET A 29 23.23 29.73 -46.25
N ASN A 30 23.16 28.61 -46.99
CA ASN A 30 22.56 28.54 -48.32
C ASN A 30 21.02 28.43 -48.31
N SER A 31 20.38 28.36 -47.14
CA SER A 31 18.91 28.37 -47.07
C SER A 31 18.38 29.77 -47.36
N ARG A 32 17.10 29.87 -47.75
CA ARG A 32 16.42 31.18 -47.96
C ARG A 32 16.54 32.12 -46.74
N VAL A 33 16.59 31.56 -45.54
CA VAL A 33 16.73 32.34 -44.30
C VAL A 33 18.17 32.84 -44.15
N GLY A 34 19.17 31.99 -44.46
CA GLY A 34 20.58 32.37 -44.47
C GLY A 34 20.90 33.45 -45.49
N GLN A 35 20.46 33.28 -46.74
CA GLN A 35 20.61 34.30 -47.80
C GLN A 35 19.86 35.60 -47.48
N TYR A 36 18.67 35.54 -46.87
CA TYR A 36 17.91 36.74 -46.51
C TYR A 36 18.56 37.53 -45.36
N LEU A 37 19.23 36.85 -44.43
CA LEU A 37 20.03 37.49 -43.38
C LEU A 37 21.35 38.05 -43.94
N ASP A 38 21.94 37.39 -44.93
CA ASP A 38 23.20 37.81 -45.59
C ASP A 38 22.98 39.05 -46.48
N ASP A 39 21.90 39.09 -47.25
CA ASP A 39 21.54 40.21 -48.15
C ASP A 39 21.10 41.47 -47.36
N HIS A 40 20.61 41.29 -46.13
CA HIS A 40 20.14 42.38 -45.27
C HIS A 40 20.81 42.38 -43.89
N PRO A 41 22.04 42.95 -43.78
CA PRO A 41 22.81 42.95 -42.54
C PRO A 41 22.09 43.67 -41.38
N PHE A 42 21.23 44.64 -41.67
CA PHE A 42 20.43 45.33 -40.64
C PHE A 42 19.35 44.43 -40.03
N VAL A 43 18.75 43.55 -40.84
CA VAL A 43 17.73 42.60 -40.37
C VAL A 43 18.39 41.52 -39.50
N ALA A 44 19.53 40.98 -39.93
CA ALA A 44 20.31 40.04 -39.14
C ALA A 44 20.73 40.64 -37.79
N LEU A 45 21.23 41.88 -37.81
CA LEU A 45 21.68 42.58 -36.59
C LEU A 45 20.52 42.92 -35.66
N SER A 46 19.36 43.30 -36.20
CA SER A 46 18.14 43.51 -35.42
C SER A 46 17.63 42.22 -34.78
N LEU A 47 17.62 41.11 -35.53
CA LEU A 47 17.20 39.80 -35.02
C LEU A 47 18.16 39.28 -33.94
N LEU A 48 19.47 39.46 -34.14
CA LEU A 48 20.50 39.12 -33.15
C LEU A 48 20.28 39.91 -31.86
N MET A 49 20.03 41.21 -31.95
CA MET A 49 19.80 42.04 -30.78
C MET A 49 18.47 41.72 -30.11
N PHE A 50 17.42 41.39 -30.88
CA PHE A 50 16.16 40.91 -30.35
C PHE A 50 16.35 39.61 -29.56
N VAL A 51 17.04 38.62 -30.12
CA VAL A 51 17.35 37.36 -29.43
C VAL A 51 18.21 37.59 -28.20
N ALA A 52 19.25 38.44 -28.30
CA ALA A 52 20.13 38.74 -27.16
C ALA A 52 19.36 39.41 -26.00
N VAL A 53 18.48 40.36 -26.31
CA VAL A 53 17.69 41.10 -25.32
C VAL A 53 16.53 40.24 -24.80
N SER A 54 15.90 39.40 -25.63
CA SER A 54 14.81 38.53 -25.22
C SER A 54 15.27 37.25 -24.52
N ALA A 55 16.51 36.80 -24.74
CA ALA A 55 17.03 35.57 -24.14
C ALA A 55 17.00 35.64 -22.61
N ILE A 56 17.32 36.79 -22.02
CA ILE A 56 17.31 36.99 -20.57
C ILE A 56 15.91 36.80 -19.98
N PRO A 57 14.86 37.56 -20.39
CA PRO A 57 13.53 37.38 -19.84
C PRO A 57 12.93 35.99 -20.15
N VAL A 58 13.23 35.41 -21.32
CA VAL A 58 12.78 34.05 -21.67
C VAL A 58 13.43 32.99 -20.78
N ALA A 59 14.74 33.09 -20.54
CA ALA A 59 15.45 32.17 -19.65
C ALA A 59 14.93 32.24 -18.22
N PHE A 60 14.73 33.45 -17.69
CA PHE A 60 14.15 33.65 -16.36
C PHE A 60 12.73 33.08 -16.25
N PHE A 61 11.89 33.34 -17.26
CA PHE A 61 10.54 32.79 -17.31
C PHE A 61 10.55 31.26 -17.34
N LEU A 62 11.41 30.66 -18.17
CA LEU A 62 11.49 29.21 -18.30
C LEU A 62 11.98 28.55 -17.00
N VAL A 63 12.99 29.13 -16.34
CA VAL A 63 13.43 28.69 -15.02
C VAL A 63 12.30 28.80 -14.00
N PHE A 64 11.58 29.93 -13.96
CA PHE A 64 10.45 30.10 -13.05
C PHE A 64 9.35 29.05 -13.27
N VAL A 65 8.96 28.81 -14.52
CA VAL A 65 7.93 27.82 -14.87
C VAL A 65 8.36 26.41 -14.48
N VAL A 66 9.59 26.02 -14.83
CA VAL A 66 10.12 24.69 -14.48
C VAL A 66 10.17 24.51 -12.97
N THR A 67 10.67 25.51 -12.24
CA THR A 67 10.77 25.47 -10.78
C THR A 67 9.39 25.38 -10.13
N THR A 68 8.43 26.17 -10.63
CA THR A 68 7.05 26.15 -10.15
C THR A 68 6.38 24.81 -10.44
N ALA A 69 6.58 24.24 -11.63
CA ALA A 69 6.05 22.92 -11.99
C ALA A 69 6.63 21.82 -11.09
N VAL A 70 7.94 21.82 -10.84
CA VAL A 70 8.59 20.87 -9.92
C VAL A 70 8.02 21.01 -8.51
N MET A 71 7.92 22.23 -7.99
CA MET A 71 7.34 22.47 -6.66
C MET A 71 5.87 22.03 -6.57
N ALA A 72 5.08 22.27 -7.61
CA ALA A 72 3.70 21.81 -7.68
C ALA A 72 3.61 20.28 -7.68
N CYS A 73 4.44 19.60 -8.48
CA CYS A 73 4.49 18.13 -8.50
C CYS A 73 4.86 17.55 -7.12
N ILE A 74 5.88 18.10 -6.46
CA ILE A 74 6.26 17.69 -5.11
C ILE A 74 5.09 17.92 -4.14
N GLY A 75 4.44 19.08 -4.22
CA GLY A 75 3.27 19.40 -3.40
C GLY A 75 2.13 18.40 -3.56
N VAL A 76 1.79 18.02 -4.80
CA VAL A 76 0.75 17.02 -5.08
C VAL A 76 1.14 15.65 -4.49
N ILE A 77 2.37 15.19 -4.70
CA ILE A 77 2.85 13.90 -4.17
C ILE A 77 2.76 13.88 -2.64
N VAL A 78 3.16 14.96 -1.97
CA VAL A 78 3.07 15.06 -0.51
C VAL A 78 1.62 15.06 -0.05
N MET A 79 0.74 15.84 -0.68
CA MET A 79 -0.68 15.88 -0.34
C MET A 79 -1.36 14.53 -0.53
N GLU A 80 -1.12 13.88 -1.67
CA GLU A 80 -1.63 12.54 -1.96
C GLU A 80 -1.11 11.53 -0.92
N GLY A 81 0.18 11.57 -0.60
CA GLY A 81 0.79 10.73 0.43
C GLY A 81 0.12 10.90 1.81
N VAL A 82 -0.19 12.13 2.21
CA VAL A 82 -0.92 12.41 3.46
C VAL A 82 -2.34 11.86 3.41
N VAL A 83 -3.06 12.08 2.31
CA VAL A 83 -4.44 11.58 2.14
C VAL A 83 -4.47 10.06 2.19
N ILE A 84 -3.53 9.39 1.51
CA ILE A 84 -3.39 7.93 1.52
C ILE A 84 -3.04 7.44 2.93
N ALA A 85 -2.15 8.12 3.66
CA ALA A 85 -1.79 7.74 5.02
C ALA A 85 -3.00 7.83 5.96
N ILE A 86 -3.76 8.93 5.92
CA ILE A 86 -4.96 9.10 6.73
C ILE A 86 -6.00 8.03 6.36
N GLY A 87 -6.24 7.84 5.06
CA GLY A 87 -7.14 6.81 4.55
C GLY A 87 -6.71 5.41 4.99
N GLY A 88 -5.41 5.10 4.91
CA GLY A 88 -4.82 3.84 5.33
C GLY A 88 -4.99 3.59 6.82
N ILE A 89 -4.72 4.58 7.67
CA ILE A 89 -4.93 4.49 9.12
C ILE A 89 -6.42 4.25 9.44
N ALA A 90 -7.31 4.97 8.76
CA ALA A 90 -8.75 4.79 8.93
C ALA A 90 -9.21 3.38 8.52
N LEU A 91 -8.74 2.89 7.36
CA LEU A 91 -9.03 1.54 6.89
C LEU A 91 -8.50 0.49 7.86
N LEU A 92 -7.24 0.60 8.29
CA LEU A 92 -6.66 -0.28 9.29
C LEU A 92 -7.48 -0.27 10.59
N CYS A 93 -7.91 0.90 11.06
CA CYS A 93 -8.77 1.02 12.23
C CYS A 93 -10.09 0.24 12.05
N VAL A 94 -10.77 0.42 10.91
CA VAL A 94 -12.02 -0.29 10.60
C VAL A 94 -11.79 -1.80 10.50
N LEU A 95 -10.75 -2.23 9.79
CA LEU A 95 -10.37 -3.64 9.67
C LEU A 95 -10.08 -4.26 11.04
N CYS A 96 -9.34 -3.57 11.91
CA CYS A 96 -9.06 -4.01 13.27
C CYS A 96 -10.35 -4.10 14.11
N ALA A 97 -11.23 -3.11 14.04
CA ALA A 97 -12.49 -3.10 14.76
C ALA A 97 -13.41 -4.25 14.31
N LEU A 98 -13.53 -4.46 13.00
CA LEU A 98 -14.29 -5.57 12.43
C LEU A 98 -13.66 -6.92 12.78
N GLY A 99 -12.32 -7.02 12.77
CA GLY A 99 -11.60 -8.22 13.18
C GLY A 99 -11.85 -8.56 14.65
N ALA A 100 -11.72 -7.58 15.55
CA ALA A 100 -12.00 -7.75 16.97
C ALA A 100 -13.48 -8.11 17.22
N LEU A 101 -14.41 -7.46 16.53
CA LEU A 101 -15.84 -7.77 16.60
C LEU A 101 -16.11 -9.20 16.13
N SER A 102 -15.52 -9.62 15.01
CA SER A 102 -15.66 -10.97 14.47
C SER A 102 -15.10 -12.02 15.42
N LEU A 103 -13.91 -11.78 16.00
CA LEU A 103 -13.32 -12.67 17.00
C LEU A 103 -14.17 -12.73 18.26
N GLY A 104 -14.73 -11.60 18.70
CA GLY A 104 -15.65 -11.54 19.83
C GLY A 104 -16.91 -12.38 19.59
N VAL A 105 -17.60 -12.16 18.46
CA VAL A 105 -18.81 -12.91 18.10
C VAL A 105 -18.51 -14.40 17.92
N SER A 106 -17.42 -14.74 17.22
CA SER A 106 -17.00 -16.14 17.05
C SER A 106 -16.64 -16.79 18.38
N GLY A 107 -15.99 -16.06 19.29
CA GLY A 107 -15.65 -16.54 20.63
C GLY A 107 -16.89 -16.82 21.46
N VAL A 108 -17.84 -15.87 21.49
CA VAL A 108 -19.11 -16.03 22.21
C VAL A 108 -19.91 -17.20 21.64
N LEU A 109 -20.01 -17.34 20.32
CA LEU A 109 -20.68 -18.47 19.67
C LEU A 109 -20.00 -19.81 20.00
N SER A 110 -18.67 -19.86 20.01
CA SER A 110 -17.93 -21.07 20.37
C SER A 110 -18.12 -21.47 21.83
N VAL A 111 -17.99 -20.52 22.77
CA VAL A 111 -18.19 -20.78 24.20
C VAL A 111 -19.63 -21.18 24.48
N SER A 112 -20.61 -20.51 23.87
CA SER A 112 -22.02 -20.87 24.01
C SER A 112 -22.33 -22.24 23.40
N TYR A 113 -21.74 -22.60 22.26
CA TYR A 113 -21.87 -23.92 21.66
C TYR A 113 -21.30 -25.02 22.58
N VAL A 114 -20.11 -24.81 23.16
CA VAL A 114 -19.51 -25.76 24.12
C VAL A 114 -20.34 -25.85 25.41
N ALA A 115 -20.81 -24.72 25.95
CA ALA A 115 -21.66 -24.69 27.14
C ALA A 115 -23.00 -25.40 26.90
N LEU A 116 -23.66 -25.15 25.77
CA LEU A 116 -24.92 -25.82 25.41
C LEU A 116 -24.71 -27.32 25.18
N SER A 117 -23.65 -27.71 24.47
CA SER A 117 -23.36 -29.14 24.24
C SER A 117 -23.07 -29.88 25.55
N THR A 118 -22.34 -29.28 26.48
CA THR A 118 -22.12 -29.85 27.81
C THR A 118 -23.40 -29.91 28.65
N LEU A 119 -24.23 -28.86 28.63
CA LEU A 119 -25.49 -28.82 29.36
C LEU A 119 -26.51 -29.83 28.82
N VAL A 120 -26.64 -29.94 27.50
CA VAL A 120 -27.49 -30.94 26.84
C VAL A 120 -26.99 -32.35 27.13
N ASN A 121 -25.68 -32.58 27.09
CA ASN A 121 -25.10 -33.87 27.43
C ASN A 121 -25.38 -34.25 28.89
N TYR A 122 -25.24 -33.31 29.84
CA TYR A 122 -25.58 -33.51 31.24
C TYR A 122 -27.08 -33.79 31.42
N TRP A 123 -27.95 -33.02 30.76
CA TRP A 123 -29.40 -33.22 30.81
C TRP A 123 -29.81 -34.58 30.25
N CYS A 124 -29.20 -35.01 29.14
CA CYS A 124 -29.45 -36.32 28.53
C CYS A 124 -29.01 -37.45 29.48
N ALA A 125 -27.81 -37.34 30.07
CA ALA A 125 -27.31 -38.29 31.05
C ALA A 125 -28.16 -38.34 32.33
N SER A 126 -28.63 -37.18 32.81
CA SER A 126 -29.51 -37.08 33.97
C SER A 126 -30.88 -37.71 33.70
N ARG A 127 -31.47 -37.47 32.52
CA ARG A 127 -32.71 -38.15 32.10
C ARG A 127 -32.54 -39.66 31.97
N ASP A 128 -31.40 -40.14 31.50
CA ASP A 128 -31.12 -41.58 31.45
C ASP A 128 -31.09 -42.18 32.85
N GLN A 129 -30.42 -41.52 33.81
CA GLN A 129 -30.41 -41.95 35.22
C GLN A 129 -31.80 -41.95 35.86
N ILE A 130 -32.61 -40.91 35.65
CA ILE A 130 -34.00 -40.86 36.15
C ILE A 130 -34.81 -42.02 35.56
N ARG A 131 -34.65 -42.30 34.27
CA ARG A 131 -35.31 -43.46 33.62
C ARG A 131 -34.84 -44.79 34.21
N LYS A 132 -33.55 -44.94 34.57
CA LYS A 132 -33.05 -46.15 35.24
C LYS A 132 -33.58 -46.29 36.67
N GLN A 133 -33.80 -45.17 37.37
CA GLN A 133 -34.37 -45.15 38.72
C GLN A 133 -35.86 -45.47 38.73
N ASP A 134 -36.64 -45.01 37.74
CA ASP A 134 -38.04 -45.43 37.52
C ASP A 134 -38.17 -46.92 37.22
N VAL A 135 -37.26 -47.47 36.40
CA VAL A 135 -37.22 -48.90 36.08
C VAL A 135 -36.79 -49.75 37.30
N ASN A 136 -35.87 -49.24 38.13
CA ASN A 136 -35.40 -49.96 39.33
C ASN A 136 -36.31 -49.76 40.56
N GLY A 137 -37.05 -48.65 40.65
CA GLY A 137 -38.11 -48.42 41.63
C GLY A 137 -39.35 -49.29 41.42
N SER A 138 -39.44 -49.94 40.26
CA SER A 138 -40.48 -50.90 39.89
C SER A 138 -40.16 -52.35 40.26
N LEU A 139 -39.03 -52.65 40.94
CA LEU A 139 -38.69 -54.02 41.35
C LEU A 139 -38.99 -54.26 42.84
N PRO A 140 -39.90 -55.18 43.20
CA PRO A 140 -40.34 -55.37 44.57
C PRO A 140 -39.29 -56.10 45.43
N GLN A 141 -39.23 -55.69 46.69
CA GLN A 141 -38.67 -56.42 47.82
C GLN A 141 -38.97 -57.93 47.73
N LYS A 142 -37.93 -58.77 47.68
CA LYS A 142 -38.06 -60.22 47.88
C LYS A 142 -37.20 -60.70 49.05
N LYS A 143 -37.84 -60.80 50.21
CA LYS A 143 -37.68 -61.82 51.27
C LYS A 143 -39.05 -61.93 51.97
N PRO A 144 -39.45 -63.04 52.62
CA PRO A 144 -38.66 -64.21 53.06
C PRO A 144 -39.32 -65.57 52.72
N GLY A 145 -38.61 -66.67 53.02
CA GLY A 145 -39.20 -68.01 53.10
C GLY A 145 -38.61 -68.72 54.32
N LEU A 146 -39.39 -68.76 55.40
CA LEU A 146 -39.14 -69.43 56.68
C LEU A 146 -40.15 -70.59 56.76
N ASP A 147 -39.70 -71.79 57.15
CA ASP A 147 -40.42 -72.85 57.90
C ASP A 147 -39.51 -74.09 57.92
N VAL A 148 -38.77 -74.39 59.00
CA VAL A 148 -39.16 -75.15 60.21
C VAL A 148 -39.77 -76.53 59.90
N SER A 149 -38.98 -77.60 60.12
CA SER A 149 -39.44 -78.79 60.85
C SER A 149 -38.26 -79.59 61.41
N ALA A 150 -38.44 -80.03 62.65
CA ALA A 150 -37.49 -80.65 63.56
C ALA A 150 -37.30 -82.17 63.34
N SER A 151 -36.16 -82.70 63.78
CA SER A 151 -36.10 -83.95 64.56
C SER A 151 -34.73 -84.15 65.24
N THR A 152 -34.69 -83.83 66.52
CA THR A 152 -34.18 -84.59 67.68
C THR A 152 -33.01 -85.60 67.51
N GLY A 153 -31.98 -85.48 68.38
CA GLY A 153 -31.21 -86.64 68.85
C GLY A 153 -29.87 -86.37 69.55
N LYS A 154 -29.91 -86.19 70.89
CA LYS A 154 -28.99 -86.71 71.95
C LYS A 154 -27.47 -86.39 71.93
N SER A 155 -26.93 -85.64 72.92
CA SER A 155 -26.27 -86.08 74.19
C SER A 155 -25.00 -86.92 73.92
N GLU A 156 -23.78 -86.57 74.32
CA GLU A 156 -23.23 -85.90 75.52
C GLU A 156 -22.03 -85.00 75.17
#